data_AF-A0A183HNU6-F1
#
_entry.id   AF-A0A183HNU6-F1
#
_cell.length_a   1.000
_cell.length_b   1.000
_cell.length_c   1.000
_cell.angle_alpha   90.00
_cell.angle_beta   90.00
_cell.angle_gamma   90.00
#
_symmetry.space_group_name_H-M   'P 1'
#
loop_
_entity.id
_entity.type
_entity.pdbx_description
1 polymer ?
#
loop_
_entity_poly.entity_id
_entity_poly.type
_entity_poly.pdbx_seq_one_letter_code
_entity_poly.pdbx_strand_id
1 'polypeptide(L)'
;MTILSKLLPIYLIDAKDDFDDLSDDEVYELLKRVDLESAMQVHKNNRFRVVRALQIYYATGQRKSEYLEEQRRLKLDERLRFTNVLFFVLDAHKELLEKRINERVSKMIEKGLRKEIEDFYEQVK
;
A
#
# COMPACT_ATOMS: atom_id res chain seq x y z
N MET A 1 -5.32 -28.41 -16.18
CA MET A 1 -6.26 -27.27 -16.27
C MET A 1 -6.39 -26.62 -14.89
N THR A 2 -5.25 -26.39 -14.24
CA THR A 2 -4.54 -25.09 -14.16
C THR A 2 -5.22 -24.13 -13.20
N ILE A 3 -5.24 -24.52 -11.92
CA ILE A 3 -5.52 -23.66 -10.77
C ILE A 3 -4.36 -22.66 -10.52
N LEU A 4 -3.40 -22.55 -11.46
CA LEU A 4 -2.23 -21.69 -11.40
C LEU A 4 -2.25 -20.49 -12.37
N SER A 5 -3.37 -20.19 -13.04
CA SER A 5 -3.46 -19.02 -13.96
C SER A 5 -4.14 -17.77 -13.39
N LYS A 6 -4.51 -17.76 -12.10
CA LYS A 6 -5.13 -16.59 -11.42
C LYS A 6 -4.18 -15.79 -10.51
N LEU A 7 -2.89 -16.04 -10.60
CA LEU A 7 -1.86 -15.22 -9.99
C LEU A 7 -0.90 -14.77 -11.10
N LEU A 8 -1.43 -14.00 -12.07
CA LEU A 8 -0.53 -13.16 -12.85
C LEU A 8 0.12 -12.16 -11.89
N PRO A 9 1.43 -11.94 -12.00
CA PRO A 9 2.22 -11.42 -10.89
C PRO A 9 1.82 -9.98 -10.62
N ILE A 10 1.45 -9.69 -9.37
CA ILE A 10 1.46 -8.33 -8.81
C ILE A 10 2.89 -7.73 -8.86
N TYR A 11 3.89 -8.51 -9.31
CA TYR A 11 5.30 -8.19 -9.44
C TYR A 11 5.78 -7.84 -10.87
N LEU A 12 4.89 -7.48 -11.81
CA LEU A 12 5.29 -7.01 -13.16
C LEU A 12 4.66 -5.66 -13.54
N ILE A 13 4.52 -4.79 -12.55
CA ILE A 13 4.40 -3.36 -12.80
C ILE A 13 5.35 -2.71 -11.80
N ASP A 14 6.53 -2.34 -12.27
CA ASP A 14 7.33 -1.35 -11.57
C ASP A 14 6.41 -0.14 -11.35
N ALA A 15 5.95 0.06 -10.12
CA ALA A 15 5.07 1.17 -9.73
C ALA A 15 5.70 2.55 -9.97
N LYS A 16 6.93 2.55 -10.48
CA LYS A 16 7.75 3.72 -10.75
C LYS A 16 7.55 4.29 -12.14
N ASP A 17 6.93 3.58 -13.10
CA ASP A 17 6.91 4.03 -14.51
C ASP A 17 5.50 4.23 -15.10
N ASP A 18 4.45 3.74 -14.44
CA ASP A 18 3.08 3.88 -14.95
C ASP A 18 2.58 5.33 -14.83
N PHE A 19 2.27 5.93 -15.99
CA PHE A 19 1.77 7.30 -16.13
C PHE A 19 2.75 8.40 -15.71
N ASP A 20 4.05 8.12 -15.58
CA ASP A 20 5.06 9.08 -15.12
C ASP A 20 5.16 10.35 -15.98
N ASP A 21 4.85 10.24 -17.28
CA ASP A 21 4.76 11.38 -18.19
C ASP A 21 3.53 12.28 -17.95
N LEU A 22 2.61 11.89 -17.06
CA LEU A 22 1.38 12.60 -16.75
C LEU A 22 1.41 13.24 -15.37
N SER A 23 0.92 14.47 -15.29
CA SER A 23 0.70 15.18 -14.03
C SER A 23 -0.36 14.50 -13.16
N ASP A 24 -0.36 14.79 -11.85
CA ASP A 24 -1.35 14.23 -10.92
C ASP A 24 -2.80 14.57 -11.28
N ASP A 25 -3.01 15.76 -11.85
CA ASP A 25 -4.32 16.18 -12.36
C ASP A 25 -4.75 15.32 -13.56
N GLU A 26 -3.85 15.07 -14.51
CA GLU A 26 -4.15 14.24 -15.68
C GLU A 26 -4.45 12.78 -15.30
N VAL A 27 -3.65 12.20 -14.41
CA VAL A 27 -3.87 10.84 -13.90
C VAL A 27 -5.19 10.76 -13.13
N TYR A 28 -5.53 11.80 -12.36
CA TYR A 28 -6.80 11.86 -11.65
C TYR A 28 -8.01 11.98 -12.59
N GLU A 29 -7.90 12.75 -13.68
CA GLU A 29 -8.93 12.83 -14.72
C GLU A 29 -9.10 11.49 -15.46
N LEU A 30 -8.02 10.75 -15.71
CA LEU A 30 -8.11 9.38 -16.21
C LEU A 30 -8.91 8.49 -15.25
N LEU A 31 -8.63 8.57 -13.94
CA LEU A 31 -9.36 7.80 -12.95
C LEU A 31 -10.84 8.16 -12.92
N LYS A 32 -11.20 9.45 -12.97
CA LYS A 32 -12.61 9.89 -13.01
C LYS A 32 -13.38 9.28 -14.18
N ARG A 33 -12.75 9.14 -15.35
CA ARG A 33 -13.39 8.58 -16.55
C ARG A 33 -13.70 7.09 -16.40
N VAL A 34 -12.81 6.33 -15.74
CA VAL A 34 -12.98 4.88 -15.61
C VAL A 34 -13.71 4.49 -14.32
N ASP A 35 -13.49 5.19 -13.22
CA ASP A 35 -13.99 4.86 -11.88
C ASP A 35 -14.18 6.13 -11.04
N LEU A 36 -15.29 6.85 -11.32
CA LEU A 36 -15.65 8.08 -10.63
C LEU A 36 -15.80 7.90 -9.12
N GLU A 37 -16.35 6.77 -8.67
CA GLU A 37 -16.52 6.50 -7.23
C GLU A 37 -15.17 6.40 -6.53
N SER A 38 -14.21 5.65 -7.09
CA SER A 38 -12.85 5.63 -6.55
C SER A 38 -12.20 7.01 -6.56
N ALA A 39 -12.39 7.79 -7.64
CA ALA A 39 -11.85 9.14 -7.74
C ALA A 39 -12.40 10.07 -6.63
N MET A 40 -13.67 9.96 -6.28
CA MET A 40 -14.28 10.77 -5.21
C MET A 40 -13.73 10.44 -3.81
N GLN A 41 -13.18 9.24 -3.60
CA GLN A 41 -12.64 8.78 -2.32
C GLN A 41 -11.14 9.09 -2.12
N VAL A 42 -10.47 9.62 -3.14
CA VAL A 42 -9.04 9.89 -3.13
C VAL A 42 -8.75 11.30 -3.62
N HIS A 43 -7.91 12.04 -2.88
CA HIS A 43 -7.43 13.33 -3.36
C HIS A 43 -6.45 13.13 -4.52
N LYS A 44 -6.50 13.98 -5.56
CA LYS A 44 -5.62 13.91 -6.75
C LYS A 44 -4.13 13.77 -6.44
N ASN A 45 -3.62 14.53 -5.46
CA ASN A 45 -2.21 14.49 -5.02
C ASN A 45 -1.82 13.17 -4.34
N ASN A 46 -2.77 12.29 -4.03
CA ASN A 46 -2.47 10.93 -3.59
C ASN A 46 -2.26 10.03 -4.83
N ARG A 47 -1.25 10.40 -5.63
CA ARG A 47 -0.91 9.77 -6.91
C ARG A 47 -0.85 8.25 -6.80
N PHE A 48 -0.22 7.74 -5.75
CA PHE A 48 -0.11 6.30 -5.49
C PHE A 48 -1.49 5.61 -5.47
N ARG A 49 -2.47 6.15 -4.74
CA ARG A 49 -3.81 5.57 -4.66
C ARG A 49 -4.61 5.74 -5.93
N VAL A 50 -4.38 6.82 -6.69
CA VAL A 50 -5.01 7.08 -7.99
C VAL A 50 -4.49 6.10 -9.04
N VAL A 51 -3.17 6.05 -9.24
CA VAL A 51 -2.48 5.11 -10.12
C VAL A 51 -2.87 3.68 -9.78
N ARG A 52 -2.93 3.32 -8.49
CA ARG A 52 -3.32 1.96 -8.10
C ARG A 52 -4.75 1.60 -8.53
N ALA A 53 -5.69 2.54 -8.47
CA ALA A 53 -7.05 2.29 -8.92
C ALA A 53 -7.13 2.08 -10.44
N LEU A 54 -6.35 2.88 -11.20
CA LEU A 54 -6.19 2.72 -12.64
C LEU A 54 -5.55 1.37 -13.00
N GLN A 55 -4.48 0.97 -12.31
CA GLN A 55 -3.82 -0.32 -12.52
C GLN A 55 -4.76 -1.50 -12.30
N ILE A 56 -5.61 -1.46 -11.27
CA ILE A 56 -6.64 -2.48 -11.04
C ILE A 56 -7.56 -2.57 -12.26
N TYR A 57 -8.04 -1.42 -12.74
CA TYR A 57 -8.92 -1.36 -13.91
C TYR A 57 -8.24 -1.89 -15.18
N TYR A 58 -7.03 -1.43 -15.51
CA TYR A 58 -6.33 -1.87 -16.72
C TYR A 58 -5.89 -3.34 -16.67
N ALA A 59 -5.54 -3.86 -15.49
CA ALA A 59 -5.12 -5.26 -15.35
C ALA A 59 -6.30 -6.24 -15.34
N THR A 60 -7.47 -5.83 -14.82
CA THR A 60 -8.60 -6.75 -14.58
C THR A 60 -9.84 -6.46 -15.43
N GLY A 61 -9.94 -5.26 -16.00
CA GLY A 61 -11.15 -4.72 -16.63
C GLY A 61 -12.24 -4.30 -15.63
N GLN A 62 -12.07 -4.56 -14.33
CA GLN A 62 -13.04 -4.26 -13.28
C GLN A 62 -12.62 -3.04 -12.47
N ARG A 63 -13.58 -2.18 -12.12
CA ARG A 63 -13.32 -0.94 -11.38
C ARG A 63 -12.96 -1.27 -9.93
N LYS A 64 -12.11 -0.45 -9.31
CA LYS A 64 -11.73 -0.65 -7.90
C LYS A 64 -12.94 -0.47 -6.99
N SER A 65 -13.82 0.49 -7.29
CA SER A 65 -15.08 0.70 -6.56
C SER A 65 -15.95 -0.56 -6.56
N GLU A 66 -16.11 -1.22 -7.70
CA GLU A 66 -16.86 -2.47 -7.83
C GLU A 66 -16.28 -3.59 -6.99
N TYR A 67 -14.94 -3.76 -6.99
CA TYR A 67 -14.29 -4.73 -6.11
C TYR A 67 -14.59 -4.47 -4.63
N LEU A 68 -14.54 -3.20 -4.21
CA LEU A 68 -14.84 -2.83 -2.83
C LEU A 68 -16.32 -3.03 -2.49
N GLU A 69 -17.23 -2.74 -3.41
CA GLU A 69 -18.66 -2.99 -3.23
C GLU A 69 -18.96 -4.48 -3.11
N GLU A 70 -18.36 -5.31 -3.96
CA GLU A 70 -18.49 -6.76 -3.90
C GLU A 70 -17.96 -7.33 -2.57
N GLN A 71 -16.81 -6.83 -2.10
CA GLN A 71 -16.26 -7.21 -0.79
C GLN A 71 -17.21 -6.86 0.35
N ARG A 72 -17.79 -5.65 0.36
CA ARG A 72 -18.80 -5.23 1.35
C ARG A 72 -20.06 -6.11 1.28
N ARG A 73 -20.57 -6.38 0.08
CA ARG A 73 -21.77 -7.22 -0.12
C ARG A 73 -21.57 -8.63 0.40
N LEU A 74 -20.38 -9.21 0.18
CA LEU A 74 -20.02 -10.53 0.68
C LEU A 74 -19.63 -10.53 2.17
N LYS A 75 -19.65 -9.36 2.84
CA LYS A 75 -19.18 -9.14 4.22
C LYS A 75 -17.77 -9.67 4.44
N LEU A 76 -16.93 -9.60 3.40
CA LEU A 76 -15.54 -10.07 3.48
C LEU A 76 -14.67 -9.10 4.28
N ASP A 77 -15.07 -7.84 4.34
CA ASP A 77 -14.50 -6.80 5.20
C ASP A 77 -14.83 -7.02 6.68
N GLU A 78 -16.03 -7.54 6.98
CA GLU A 78 -16.48 -7.84 8.35
C GLU A 78 -16.01 -9.20 8.87
N ARG A 79 -15.52 -10.08 7.98
CA ARG A 79 -15.14 -11.45 8.32
C ARG A 79 -13.64 -11.64 8.26
N LEU A 80 -13.08 -11.99 9.41
CA LEU A 80 -11.73 -12.53 9.47
C LEU A 80 -11.66 -13.81 8.63
N ARG A 81 -10.54 -13.97 7.91
CA ARG A 81 -10.25 -15.21 7.15
C ARG A 81 -10.30 -16.45 8.05
N PHE A 82 -9.90 -16.29 9.31
CA PHE A 82 -9.95 -17.33 10.34
C PHE A 82 -10.89 -16.89 11.46
N THR A 83 -11.71 -17.80 11.97
CA THR A 83 -12.73 -17.48 12.98
C THR A 83 -12.14 -17.28 14.38
N ASN A 84 -10.98 -17.87 14.66
CA ASN A 84 -10.38 -17.92 15.99
C ASN A 84 -9.07 -17.12 16.01
N VAL A 85 -9.13 -15.84 15.65
CA VAL A 85 -7.98 -14.93 15.76
C VAL A 85 -8.04 -14.23 17.11
N LEU A 86 -6.92 -14.30 17.85
CA LEU A 86 -6.73 -13.55 19.08
C LEU A 86 -5.77 -12.38 18.80
N PHE A 87 -6.24 -11.16 19.00
CA PHE A 87 -5.42 -9.96 18.88
C PHE A 87 -4.80 -9.62 20.23
N PHE A 88 -3.48 -9.60 20.30
CA PHE A 88 -2.74 -9.01 21.40
C PHE A 88 -2.29 -7.61 21.00
N VAL A 89 -2.88 -6.60 21.63
CA VAL A 89 -2.50 -5.19 21.41
C VAL A 89 -1.64 -4.75 22.59
N LEU A 90 -0.38 -4.42 22.31
CA LEU A 90 0.52 -3.84 23.30
C LEU A 90 0.41 -2.33 23.22
N ASP A 91 0.04 -1.70 24.33
CA ASP A 91 -0.12 -0.26 24.44
C ASP A 91 0.74 0.31 25.59
N ALA A 92 1.10 1.58 25.47
CA ALA A 92 1.87 2.31 26.46
C ALA A 92 1.54 3.80 26.40
N HIS A 93 1.60 4.49 27.54
CA HIS A 93 1.47 5.95 27.57
C HIS A 93 2.50 6.61 26.63
N LYS A 94 2.04 7.58 25.85
CA LYS A 94 2.82 8.26 24.80
C LYS A 94 4.18 8.76 25.29
N GLU A 95 4.22 9.41 26.45
CA GLU A 95 5.45 9.95 27.04
C GLU A 95 6.48 8.84 27.35
N LEU A 96 6.00 7.70 27.87
CA LEU A 96 6.85 6.54 28.14
C LEU A 96 7.35 5.89 26.85
N LEU A 97 6.49 5.82 25.83
CA LEU A 97 6.84 5.30 24.52
C LEU A 97 7.94 6.15 23.87
N GLU A 98 7.79 7.47 23.87
CA GLU A 98 8.78 8.42 23.33
C GLU A 98 10.13 8.28 24.03
N LYS A 99 10.14 8.21 25.37
CA LYS A 99 11.37 7.98 26.14
C LYS A 99 12.06 6.67 25.73
N ARG A 100 11.31 5.57 25.67
CA ARG A 100 11.85 4.25 25.29
C ARG A 100 12.38 4.23 23.86
N ILE A 101 11.69 4.89 22.92
CA ILE A 101 12.11 4.99 21.53
C ILE A 101 13.43 5.76 21.44
N ASN A 102 13.55 6.91 22.11
CA ASN A 102 14.78 7.70 22.10
C ASN A 102 15.96 6.93 22.69
N GLU A 103 15.79 6.29 23.86
CA GLU A 103 16.83 5.46 24.46
C GLU A 103 17.23 4.28 23.55
N ARG A 104 16.27 3.68 22.84
CA ARG A 104 16.54 2.61 21.89
C ARG A 104 17.37 3.10 20.70
N VAL A 105 17.07 4.29 20.16
CA VAL A 105 17.83 4.87 19.05
C VAL A 105 19.28 5.13 19.47
N SER A 106 19.52 5.70 20.65
CA SER A 106 20.88 5.88 21.16
C SER A 106 21.65 4.56 21.23
N LYS A 107 21.01 3.50 21.76
CA LYS A 107 21.60 2.15 21.80
C LYS A 107 21.84 1.56 20.42
N MET A 108 21.00 1.84 19.43
CA MET A 108 21.20 1.38 18.05
C MET A 108 22.41 2.05 17.41
N ILE A 109 22.61 3.35 17.65
CA ILE A 109 23.79 4.09 17.19
C ILE A 109 25.06 3.49 17.81
N GLU A 110 25.07 3.28 19.14
CA GLU A 110 26.19 2.63 19.85
C GLU A 110 26.49 1.22 19.31
N LYS A 111 25.46 0.50 18.86
CA LYS A 111 25.58 -0.83 18.25
C LYS A 111 26.04 -0.82 16.79
N GLY A 112 26.21 0.34 16.18
CA GLY A 112 26.74 0.45 14.82
C GLY A 112 25.70 0.67 13.72
N LEU A 113 24.48 1.15 14.04
CA LEU A 113 23.45 1.50 13.04
C LEU A 113 24.00 2.33 11.88
N ARG A 114 24.90 3.28 12.16
CA ARG A 114 25.51 4.11 11.13
C ARG A 114 26.28 3.28 10.09
N LYS A 115 27.08 2.32 10.57
CA LYS A 115 27.88 1.45 9.70
C LYS A 115 26.97 0.60 8.81
N GLU A 116 25.88 0.06 9.37
CA GLU A 116 24.90 -0.72 8.59
C GLU A 116 24.31 0.09 7.42
N ILE A 117 24.01 1.38 7.65
CA ILE A 117 23.47 2.27 6.61
C ILE A 117 24.54 2.62 5.56
N GLU A 118 25.78 2.87 5.99
CA GLU A 118 26.91 3.13 5.08
C GLU A 118 27.20 1.90 4.19
N ASP A 119 27.28 0.70 4.79
CA ASP A 119 27.48 -0.57 4.08
C ASP A 119 26.35 -0.83 3.06
N PHE A 120 25.08 -0.54 3.43
CA PHE A 120 23.95 -0.67 2.51
C PHE A 120 24.01 0.32 1.35
N TYR A 121 24.37 1.58 1.62
CA TYR A 121 24.48 2.61 0.59
C TYR A 121 25.56 2.27 -0.44
N GLU A 122 26.69 1.70 -0.01
CA GLU A 122 27.75 1.24 -0.91
C GLU A 122 27.31 0.09 -1.83
N GLN A 123 26.37 -0.76 -1.39
CA GLN A 123 25.85 -1.88 -2.19
C GLN A 123 24.84 -1.46 -3.26
N VAL A 124 24.05 -0.40 -2.99
CA VAL A 124 22.94 0.02 -3.86
C VAL A 124 23.33 1.15 -4.83
N LYS A 125 24.48 1.79 -4.58
CA LYS A 125 25.05 2.79 -5.48
C LYS A 125 25.58 2.15 -6.77
#